data_AF-A0A9E5HWH4-F1
#
_entry.id   AF-A0A9E5HWH4-F1
#
_cell.length_a   1.000
_cell.length_b   1.000
_cell.length_c   1.000
_cell.angle_alpha   90.00
_cell.angle_beta   90.00
_cell.angle_gamma   90.00
#
_symmetry.space_group_name_H-M   'P 1'
#
loop_
_entity.id
_entity.type
_entity.pdbx_description
1 polymer ?
#
loop_
_entity_poly.entity_id
_entity_poly.type
_entity_poly.pdbx_seq_one_letter_code
_entity_poly.pdbx_strand_id
1 'polypeptide(L)'
;GNYFISTILFLLGLVLLYRNIFRHQVQVNLTAVSDPKYLKFIGLTGGFVDASGGGGWGPVVTPTLLATTEHEPRKVIGTVSAAEFIVAVCASLGFLASLWRLDINWEAVLGLSIGGIVMAPVAARLVGWLPRRTLGIAVAIIIIILNGLRLMGII
;
A
#
# COMPACT_ATOMS: atom_id res chain seq x y z
N GLY A 1 -17.79 17.50 -0.23
CA GLY A 1 -16.71 16.60 -0.66
C GLY A 1 -15.60 16.49 0.37
N ASN A 2 -14.93 17.59 0.69
CA ASN A 2 -13.65 17.58 1.43
C ASN A 2 -13.73 17.04 2.86
N TYR A 3 -14.78 17.40 3.63
CA TYR A 3 -14.95 16.91 5.01
C TYR A 3 -15.20 15.39 5.09
N PHE A 4 -15.83 14.79 4.08
CA PHE A 4 -16.08 13.35 4.04
C PHE A 4 -14.77 12.57 3.90
N ILE A 5 -13.93 12.97 2.93
CA ILE A 5 -12.61 12.38 2.72
C ILE A 5 -11.74 12.55 3.96
N SER A 6 -11.72 13.74 4.56
CA SER A 6 -10.94 13.99 5.78
C SER A 6 -11.44 13.19 6.98
N THR A 7 -12.74 12.97 7.11
CA THR A 7 -13.29 12.11 8.17
C THR A 7 -12.82 10.66 8.00
N ILE A 8 -12.88 10.14 6.77
CA ILE A 8 -12.41 8.77 6.46
C ILE A 8 -10.91 8.65 6.75
N LEU A 9 -10.10 9.60 6.27
CA LEU A 9 -8.66 9.58 6.49
C LEU A 9 -8.30 9.72 7.97
N PHE A 10 -9.02 10.56 8.72
CA PHE A 10 -8.84 10.70 10.16
C PHE A 10 -9.11 9.38 10.90
N LEU A 11 -10.24 8.73 10.60
CA LEU A 11 -10.57 7.42 11.16
C LEU A 11 -9.56 6.34 10.75
N LEU A 12 -9.14 6.32 9.48
CA LEU A 12 -8.09 5.42 9.00
C LEU A 12 -6.78 5.63 9.77
N GLY A 13 -6.39 6.89 10.02
CA GLY A 13 -5.23 7.25 10.82
C GLY A 13 -5.32 6.68 12.24
N LEU A 14 -6.47 6.83 12.91
CA LEU A 14 -6.70 6.24 14.24
C LEU A 14 -6.60 4.70 14.22
N VAL A 15 -7.17 4.05 13.21
CA VAL A 15 -7.09 2.59 13.05
C VAL A 15 -5.64 2.14 12.80
N LEU A 16 -4.89 2.85 11.97
CA LEU A 16 -3.47 2.58 11.71
C LEU A 16 -2.62 2.75 12.97
N LEU A 17 -2.88 3.80 13.75
CA LEU A 17 -2.20 4.05 15.01
C LEU A 17 -2.50 2.92 16.01
N TYR A 18 -3.77 2.58 16.19
CA TYR A 18 -4.20 1.49 17.05
C TYR A 18 -3.56 0.16 16.64
N ARG A 19 -3.59 -0.19 15.35
CA ARG A 19 -2.99 -1.43 14.84
C ARG A 19 -1.49 -1.50 15.12
N ASN A 20 -0.75 -0.43 14.82
CA ASN A 20 0.70 -0.40 15.02
C ASN A 20 1.12 -0.37 16.50
N ILE A 21 0.25 0.09 17.41
CA ILE A 21 0.52 0.09 18.85
C ILE A 21 0.13 -1.25 19.49
N PHE A 22 -1.06 -1.77 19.19
CA PHE A 22 -1.67 -2.85 19.98
C PHE A 22 -1.64 -4.23 19.32
N ARG A 23 -1.54 -4.34 17.99
CA ARG A 23 -1.51 -5.65 17.33
C ARG A 23 -0.09 -6.07 16.97
N HIS A 24 0.39 -7.12 17.63
CA HIS A 24 1.55 -7.87 17.17
C HIS A 24 1.15 -8.74 15.96
N GLN A 25 2.11 -8.97 15.07
CA GLN A 25 1.91 -9.73 13.83
C GLN A 25 1.16 -11.04 14.11
N VAL A 26 0.02 -11.21 13.44
CA VAL A 26 -0.77 -12.45 13.53
C VAL A 26 0.11 -13.59 13.04
N GLN A 27 0.41 -14.53 13.94
CA GLN A 27 1.03 -15.79 13.56
C GLN A 27 0.05 -16.55 12.67
N VAL A 28 0.49 -16.86 11.47
CA VAL A 28 -0.32 -17.54 10.46
C VAL A 28 -0.26 -19.04 10.72
N ASN A 29 -1.43 -19.63 11.00
CA ASN A 29 -1.62 -21.06 11.10
C ASN A 29 -1.36 -21.70 9.74
N LEU A 30 -0.51 -22.72 9.73
CA LEU A 30 -0.10 -23.50 8.57
C LEU A 30 -1.25 -24.41 8.15
N THR A 31 -2.09 -23.97 7.22
CA THR A 31 -2.99 -24.86 6.48
C THR A 31 -2.63 -24.77 5.01
N ALA A 32 -2.04 -25.85 4.49
CA ALA A 32 -1.65 -25.95 3.09
C ALA A 32 -2.90 -25.95 2.20
N VAL A 33 -3.15 -24.85 1.51
CA VAL A 33 -4.21 -24.74 0.51
C VAL A 33 -3.56 -24.32 -0.81
N SER A 34 -3.31 -25.31 -1.65
CA SER A 34 -2.69 -25.14 -2.97
C SER A 34 -3.71 -25.01 -4.10
N ASP A 35 -4.93 -24.51 -3.82
CA ASP A 35 -5.98 -24.38 -4.84
C ASP A 35 -5.65 -23.21 -5.81
N PRO A 36 -5.46 -23.47 -7.12
CA PRO A 36 -5.23 -22.42 -8.12
C PRO A 36 -6.33 -21.35 -8.18
N LYS A 37 -7.57 -21.68 -7.81
CA LYS A 37 -8.68 -20.71 -7.76
C LYS A 37 -8.47 -19.71 -6.63
N TYR A 38 -7.97 -20.18 -5.48
CA TYR A 38 -7.69 -19.34 -4.34
C TYR A 38 -6.54 -18.37 -4.62
N LEU A 39 -5.48 -18.84 -5.30
CA LEU A 39 -4.38 -17.97 -5.74
C LEU A 39 -4.85 -16.86 -6.70
N LYS A 40 -5.74 -17.19 -7.66
CA LYS A 40 -6.33 -16.18 -8.56
C LYS A 40 -7.15 -15.15 -7.79
N PHE A 41 -7.92 -15.59 -6.79
CA PHE A 41 -8.73 -14.68 -5.97
C PHE A 41 -7.85 -13.74 -5.14
N ILE A 42 -6.77 -14.24 -4.52
CA ILE A 42 -5.81 -13.40 -3.80
C ILE A 42 -5.11 -12.41 -4.75
N GLY A 43 -4.71 -12.86 -5.94
CA GLY A 43 -4.11 -11.99 -6.94
C GLY A 43 -5.05 -10.89 -7.40
N LEU A 44 -6.34 -11.20 -7.61
CA LEU A 44 -7.34 -10.22 -8.01
C LEU A 44 -7.62 -9.21 -6.90
N THR A 45 -7.83 -9.67 -5.66
CA THR A 45 -8.11 -8.80 -4.52
C THR A 45 -6.88 -7.97 -4.14
N GLY A 46 -5.70 -8.57 -4.09
CA GLY A 46 -4.43 -7.88 -3.86
C GLY A 46 -4.15 -6.83 -4.94
N GLY A 47 -4.33 -7.18 -6.21
CA GLY A 47 -4.13 -6.26 -7.33
C GLY A 47 -5.14 -5.11 -7.37
N PHE A 48 -6.41 -5.37 -7.00
CA PHE A 48 -7.42 -4.32 -6.88
C PHE A 48 -7.10 -3.33 -5.76
N VAL A 49 -6.71 -3.84 -4.58
CA VAL A 49 -6.32 -2.99 -3.43
C VAL A 49 -5.08 -2.18 -3.78
N ASP A 50 -4.11 -2.80 -4.47
CA ASP A 50 -2.90 -2.12 -4.91
C ASP A 50 -3.18 -1.02 -5.96
N ALA A 51 -3.99 -1.31 -6.97
CA ALA A 51 -4.36 -0.33 -7.99
C ALA A 51 -5.21 0.84 -7.46
N SER A 52 -6.01 0.59 -6.40
CA SER A 52 -6.89 1.62 -5.81
C SER A 52 -6.16 2.51 -4.80
N GLY A 53 -5.23 1.96 -4.02
CA GLY A 53 -4.61 2.64 -2.88
C GLY A 53 -3.09 2.76 -2.89
N GLY A 54 -2.39 1.98 -3.73
CA GLY A 54 -0.93 1.88 -3.79
C GLY A 54 -0.32 1.15 -2.59
N GLY A 55 0.49 0.12 -2.83
CA GLY A 55 1.19 -0.64 -1.79
C GLY A 55 0.33 -1.68 -1.07
N GLY A 56 -0.80 -2.06 -1.66
CA GLY A 56 -1.74 -3.05 -1.14
C GLY A 56 -1.26 -4.49 -1.34
N TRP A 57 -0.41 -4.72 -2.33
CA TRP A 57 0.05 -6.06 -2.72
C TRP A 57 0.82 -6.77 -1.60
N GLY A 58 1.83 -6.11 -1.03
CA GLY A 58 2.70 -6.70 0.00
C GLY A 58 1.95 -7.20 1.24
N PRO A 59 1.11 -6.37 1.90
CA PRO A 59 0.36 -6.76 3.09
C PRO A 59 -0.76 -7.78 2.85
N VAL A 60 -1.28 -7.87 1.62
CA VAL A 60 -2.38 -8.79 1.28
C VAL A 60 -1.84 -10.14 0.79
N VAL A 61 -0.94 -10.12 -0.19
CA VAL A 61 -0.52 -11.33 -0.92
C VAL A 61 0.57 -12.09 -0.18
N THR A 62 1.58 -11.40 0.36
CA THR A 62 2.74 -12.04 1.01
C THR A 62 2.37 -12.88 2.25
N PRO A 63 1.70 -12.32 3.28
CA PRO A 63 1.38 -13.09 4.48
C PRO A 63 0.38 -14.21 4.17
N THR A 64 -0.53 -13.99 3.22
CA THR A 64 -1.50 -15.02 2.81
C THR A 64 -0.79 -16.20 2.15
N LEU A 65 0.11 -15.96 1.19
CA LEU A 65 0.86 -17.04 0.54
C LEU A 65 1.84 -17.75 1.49
N LEU A 66 2.47 -17.02 2.43
CA LEU A 66 3.30 -17.63 3.47
C LEU A 66 2.48 -18.48 4.45
N ALA A 67 1.21 -18.15 4.67
CA ALA A 67 0.30 -18.91 5.52
C ALA A 67 -0.23 -20.18 4.83
N THR A 68 -0.54 -20.06 3.54
CA THR A 68 -1.29 -21.09 2.82
C THR A 68 -0.42 -22.03 2.01
N THR A 69 0.89 -21.74 1.87
CA THR A 69 1.80 -22.50 1.01
C THR A 69 2.98 -23.07 1.81
N GLU A 70 3.35 -24.32 1.55
CA GLU A 70 4.51 -24.98 2.16
C GLU A 70 5.84 -24.66 1.44
N HIS A 71 5.86 -23.67 0.55
CA HIS A 71 7.07 -23.28 -0.17
C HIS A 71 8.04 -22.51 0.72
N GLU A 72 9.34 -22.66 0.45
CA GLU A 72 10.38 -21.89 1.13
C GLU A 72 10.07 -20.38 1.06
N PRO A 73 10.14 -19.63 2.18
CA PRO A 73 9.76 -18.22 2.22
C PRO A 73 10.44 -17.35 1.17
N ARG A 74 11.72 -17.61 0.86
CA ARG A 74 12.46 -16.90 -0.19
C ARG A 74 11.86 -17.08 -1.58
N LYS A 75 11.30 -18.25 -1.90
CA LYS A 75 10.65 -18.52 -3.19
C LYS A 75 9.32 -17.79 -3.26
N VAL A 76 8.54 -17.81 -2.19
CA VAL A 76 7.26 -17.08 -2.09
C VAL A 76 7.49 -15.57 -2.23
N ILE A 77 8.45 -15.01 -1.49
CA ILE A 77 8.76 -13.57 -1.56
C ILE A 77 9.25 -13.19 -2.96
N GLY A 78 10.09 -14.02 -3.58
CA GLY A 78 10.58 -13.79 -4.95
C GLY A 78 9.46 -13.78 -6.00
N THR A 79 8.52 -14.74 -5.94
CA THR A 79 7.39 -14.79 -6.87
C THR A 79 6.39 -13.67 -6.65
N VAL A 80 6.11 -13.31 -5.38
CA VAL A 80 5.24 -12.19 -5.04
C VAL A 80 5.80 -10.87 -5.54
N SER A 81 7.10 -10.64 -5.40
CA SER A 81 7.78 -9.44 -5.91
C SER A 81 7.74 -9.35 -7.44
N ALA A 82 7.98 -10.46 -8.14
CA ALA A 82 7.87 -10.50 -9.59
C ALA A 82 6.44 -10.22 -10.07
N ALA A 83 5.43 -10.73 -9.36
CA ALA A 83 4.03 -10.46 -9.65
C ALA A 83 3.63 -9.00 -9.34
N GLU A 84 4.16 -8.42 -8.26
CA GLU A 84 3.95 -7.01 -7.89
C GLU A 84 4.38 -6.08 -9.01
N PHE A 85 5.54 -6.35 -9.61
CA PHE A 85 6.03 -5.58 -10.76
C PHE A 85 5.05 -5.62 -11.94
N ILE A 86 4.52 -6.81 -12.28
CA ILE A 86 3.54 -6.95 -13.38
C ILE A 86 2.25 -6.19 -13.04
N VAL A 87 1.75 -6.31 -11.81
CA VAL A 87 0.53 -5.62 -11.35
C VAL A 87 0.71 -4.11 -11.39
N ALA A 88 1.83 -3.61 -10.90
CA ALA A 88 2.16 -2.18 -10.94
C ALA A 88 2.27 -1.65 -12.38
N VAL A 89 2.88 -2.43 -13.30
CA VAL A 89 2.94 -2.09 -14.73
C VAL A 89 1.53 -2.05 -15.34
N CYS A 90 0.70 -3.07 -15.09
CA CYS A 90 -0.69 -3.08 -15.57
C CYS A 90 -1.52 -1.93 -15.01
N ALA A 91 -1.39 -1.63 -13.72
CA ALA A 91 -2.06 -0.48 -13.08
C ALA A 91 -1.61 0.85 -13.69
N SER A 92 -0.30 1.00 -13.93
CA SER A 92 0.27 2.19 -14.57
C SER A 92 -0.23 2.37 -16.01
N LEU A 93 -0.28 1.28 -16.80
CA LEU A 93 -0.81 1.30 -18.16
C LEU A 93 -2.32 1.62 -18.17
N GLY A 94 -3.09 1.04 -17.26
CA GLY A 94 -4.52 1.34 -17.11
C GLY A 94 -4.77 2.80 -16.74
N PHE A 95 -3.97 3.35 -15.83
CA PHE A 95 -3.99 4.77 -15.49
C PHE A 95 -3.66 5.63 -16.72
N LEU A 96 -2.60 5.30 -17.45
CA LEU A 96 -2.16 6.04 -18.64
C LEU A 96 -3.20 6.01 -19.76
N ALA A 97 -3.89 4.88 -19.96
CA ALA A 97 -4.98 4.75 -20.92
C ALA A 97 -6.22 5.59 -20.53
N SER A 98 -6.47 5.78 -19.23
CA SER A 98 -7.56 6.63 -18.72
C SER A 98 -7.21 8.12 -18.76
N LEU A 99 -5.92 8.45 -18.85
CA LEU A 99 -5.36 9.79 -18.73
C LEU A 99 -5.91 10.78 -19.78
N TRP A 100 -6.22 10.29 -20.99
CA TRP A 100 -6.83 11.09 -22.06
C TRP A 100 -8.18 11.74 -21.68
N ARG A 101 -8.88 11.20 -20.67
CA ARG A 101 -10.21 11.71 -20.26
C ARG A 101 -10.15 12.83 -19.23
N LEU A 102 -8.95 13.22 -18.77
CA LEU A 102 -8.73 14.16 -17.69
C LEU A 102 -8.02 15.41 -18.22
N ASP A 103 -8.44 16.58 -17.75
CA ASP A 103 -7.71 17.84 -18.00
C ASP A 103 -6.55 17.90 -16.99
N ILE A 104 -5.32 17.74 -17.48
CA ILE A 104 -4.15 17.48 -16.64
C ILE A 104 -3.13 18.59 -16.81
N ASN A 105 -2.72 19.16 -15.68
CA ASN A 105 -1.57 20.04 -15.62
C ASN A 105 -0.28 19.22 -15.77
N TRP A 106 0.32 19.28 -16.96
CA TRP A 106 1.52 18.51 -17.30
C TRP A 106 2.76 18.94 -16.49
N GLU A 107 2.82 20.20 -16.05
CA GLU A 107 3.90 20.68 -15.18
C GLU A 107 3.84 20.00 -13.81
N ALA A 108 2.64 19.88 -13.23
CA ALA A 108 2.45 19.19 -11.96
C ALA A 108 2.80 17.70 -12.08
N VAL A 109 2.40 17.04 -13.18
CA VAL A 109 2.75 15.63 -13.43
C VAL A 109 4.26 15.46 -13.51
N LEU A 110 4.95 16.24 -14.35
CA LEU A 110 6.39 16.14 -14.50
C LEU A 110 7.14 16.44 -13.20
N GLY A 111 6.72 17.49 -12.47
CA GLY A 111 7.29 17.84 -11.17
C GLY A 111 7.14 16.71 -10.15
N LEU A 112 5.94 16.13 -10.04
CA LEU A 112 5.68 15.00 -9.13
C LEU A 112 6.41 13.73 -9.55
N SER A 113 6.48 13.43 -10.85
CA SER A 113 7.20 12.25 -11.37
C SER A 113 8.71 12.33 -11.10
N ILE A 114 9.33 13.47 -11.41
CA ILE A 114 10.77 13.68 -11.17
C ILE A 114 11.05 13.63 -9.67
N GLY A 115 10.26 14.34 -8.86
CA GLY A 115 10.38 14.31 -7.40
C GLY A 115 10.26 12.89 -6.85
N GLY A 116 9.32 12.10 -7.35
CA GLY A 116 9.14 10.69 -6.99
C GLY A 116 10.34 9.81 -7.34
N ILE A 117 10.87 9.92 -8.57
CA ILE A 117 12.04 9.14 -9.02
C ILE A 117 13.27 9.45 -8.17
N VAL A 118 13.53 10.73 -7.90
CA VAL A 118 14.68 11.17 -7.09
C VAL A 118 14.51 10.75 -5.63
N MET A 119 13.29 10.83 -5.08
CA MET A 119 13.04 10.52 -3.68
C MET A 119 12.95 9.01 -3.40
N ALA A 120 12.55 8.18 -4.36
CA ALA A 120 12.44 6.72 -4.21
C ALA A 120 13.70 6.04 -3.61
N PRO A 121 14.94 6.26 -4.11
CA PRO A 121 16.14 5.65 -3.53
C PRO A 121 16.49 6.20 -2.14
N VAL A 122 16.09 7.43 -1.81
CA VAL A 122 16.28 8.00 -0.47
C VAL A 122 15.28 7.38 0.51
N ALA A 123 14.02 7.25 0.10
CA ALA A 123 12.98 6.58 0.87
C ALA A 123 13.34 5.11 1.14
N ALA A 124 13.83 4.38 0.13
CA ALA A 124 14.26 3.00 0.30
C ALA A 124 15.40 2.84 1.33
N ARG A 125 16.38 3.76 1.32
CA ARG A 125 17.46 3.77 2.33
C ARG A 125 16.94 4.08 3.72
N LEU A 126 16.07 5.09 3.86
CA LEU A 126 15.47 5.47 5.15
C LEU A 126 14.64 4.35 5.76
N VAL A 127 13.83 3.66 4.95
CA VAL A 127 13.02 2.52 5.41
C VAL A 127 13.90 1.35 5.85
N GLY A 128 15.10 1.21 5.27
CA GLY A 128 16.09 0.23 5.72
C GLY A 128 16.67 0.50 7.12
N TRP A 129 16.64 1.75 7.60
CA TRP A 129 17.19 2.13 8.90
C TRP A 129 16.15 2.20 10.02
N LEU A 130 14.90 2.48 9.69
CA LEU A 130 13.85 2.71 10.67
C LEU A 130 13.04 1.45 10.98
N PRO A 131 12.73 1.16 12.26
CA PRO A 131 11.83 0.07 12.61
C PRO A 131 10.46 0.25 11.95
N ARG A 132 9.92 -0.83 11.36
CA ARG A 132 8.61 -0.83 10.68
C ARG A 132 7.49 -0.22 11.53
N ARG A 133 7.50 -0.48 12.84
CA ARG A 133 6.51 0.04 13.78
C ARG A 133 6.59 1.57 13.92
N THR A 134 7.80 2.12 14.01
CA THR A 134 8.02 3.57 14.13
C THR A 134 7.53 4.30 12.89
N LEU A 135 7.83 3.78 11.70
CA LEU A 135 7.31 4.31 10.43
C LEU A 135 5.78 4.28 10.38
N GLY A 136 5.17 3.15 10.75
CA GLY A 136 3.72 3.00 10.79
C GLY A 136 3.04 3.99 11.74
N ILE A 137 3.63 4.24 12.91
CA ILE A 137 3.14 5.24 13.88
C ILE A 137 3.30 6.65 13.33
N ALA A 138 4.47 6.98 12.76
CA ALA A 138 4.72 8.32 12.19
C ALA A 138 3.72 8.66 11.09
N VAL A 139 3.47 7.75 10.15
CA VAL A 139 2.47 7.93 9.09
C VAL A 139 1.07 8.12 9.67
N ALA A 140 0.68 7.30 10.65
CA ALA A 140 -0.63 7.41 11.28
C ALA A 140 -0.83 8.77 11.99
N ILE A 141 0.17 9.23 12.73
CA ILE A 141 0.14 10.54 13.40
C ILE A 141 0.00 11.67 12.39
N ILE A 142 0.78 11.66 11.31
CA ILE A 142 0.70 12.67 10.24
C ILE A 142 -0.70 12.73 9.64
N ILE A 143 -1.29 11.57 9.32
CA ILE A 143 -2.64 11.49 8.76
C ILE A 143 -3.68 12.06 9.74
N ILE A 144 -3.60 11.69 11.03
CA ILE A 144 -4.52 12.18 12.08
C ILE A 144 -4.41 13.69 12.23
N ILE A 145 -3.20 14.24 12.31
CA ILE A 145 -2.99 15.68 12.49
C ILE A 145 -3.51 16.45 11.28
N LEU A 146 -3.08 16.09 10.06
CA LEU A 146 -3.48 16.81 8.85
C LEU A 146 -5.00 16.82 8.65
N ASN A 147 -5.65 15.67 8.85
CA ASN A 147 -7.09 15.59 8.67
C ASN A 147 -7.86 16.16 9.87
N GLY A 148 -7.33 16.06 11.09
CA GLY A 148 -7.92 16.68 12.27
C GLY A 148 -7.93 18.20 12.16
N LEU A 149 -6.80 18.81 11.78
CA LEU A 149 -6.71 20.26 11.55
C LEU A 149 -7.70 20.74 10.48
N ARG A 150 -7.87 19.94 9.42
CA ARG A 150 -8.83 20.22 8.34
C ARG A 150 -10.29 20.13 8.79
N LEU A 151 -10.62 19.13 9.62
CA LEU A 151 -11.95 19.01 10.22
C LEU A 151 -12.27 20.16 11.18
N MET A 152 -11.26 20.70 11.86
CA MET A 152 -11.38 21.90 12.71
C MET A 152 -11.42 23.21 11.91
N GLY A 153 -11.26 23.16 10.57
CA GLY A 153 -11.33 24.33 9.70
C GLY A 153 -10.10 25.24 9.75
N ILE A 154 -8.97 24.74 10.24
CA ILE A 154 -7.72 25.50 10.35
C ILE A 154 -6.99 25.57 8.99
N ILE A 155 -7.13 24.52 8.17
CA ILE A 155 -6.61 24.35 6.81
C ILE A 155 -7.68 23.74 5.90
#